data_AF-Q01WC3-F1
#
_entry.id   AF-Q01WC3-F1
#
_cell.length_a   1.000
_cell.length_b   1.000
_cell.length_c   1.000
_cell.angle_alpha   90.00
_cell.angle_beta   90.00
_cell.angle_gamma   90.00
#
_symmetry.space_group_name_H-M   'P 1'
#
loop_
_entity.id
_entity.type
_entity.pdbx_description
1 polymer ?
#
loop_
_entity_poly.entity_id
_entity_poly.type
_entity_poly.pdbx_seq_one_letter_code
_entity_poly.pdbx_strand_id
1 'polypeptide(L)'
;MSLSRTIVLWGLLAVAREIIKPISAWDQQTRSQVALSAGIVVSGYLIVRGVNPADEPYRVEFQSSGRSYCCALHSFLPRTRAVITVAAQG
;
A
#
# COMPACT_ATOMS: atom_id res chain seq x y z
N MET A 1 -18.33 -18.49 12.41
CA MET A 1 -18.18 -18.48 10.93
C MET A 1 -17.58 -17.14 10.53
N SER A 2 -16.27 -17.09 10.31
CA SER A 2 -15.55 -15.87 9.96
C SER A 2 -15.47 -15.76 8.44
N LEU A 3 -16.20 -14.82 7.85
CA LEU A 3 -16.11 -14.51 6.43
C LEU A 3 -14.71 -13.94 6.14
N SER A 4 -13.83 -14.77 5.58
CA SER A 4 -12.67 -14.32 4.83
C SER A 4 -13.18 -13.58 3.59
N ARG A 5 -13.58 -12.31 3.76
CA ARG A 5 -13.77 -11.40 2.63
C ARG A 5 -12.40 -11.22 2.01
N THR A 6 -12.14 -11.89 0.90
CA THR A 6 -11.24 -11.37 -0.12
C THR A 6 -11.78 -9.99 -0.47
N ILE A 7 -11.25 -8.96 0.19
CA ILE A 7 -11.58 -7.58 -0.11
C ILE A 7 -10.92 -7.32 -1.46
N VAL A 8 -11.66 -7.61 -2.53
CA VAL A 8 -11.43 -6.95 -3.81
C VAL A 8 -11.74 -5.49 -3.54
N LEU A 9 -10.70 -4.70 -3.22
CA LEU A 9 -10.82 -3.25 -3.05
C LEU A 9 -11.12 -2.64 -4.42
N TRP A 10 -12.41 -2.57 -4.75
CA TRP A 10 -12.91 -1.76 -5.85
C TRP A 10 -12.48 -0.31 -5.61
N GLY A 11 -11.49 0.18 -6.36
CA GLY A 11 -11.03 1.57 -6.29
C GLY A 11 -9.53 1.80 -6.05
N LEU A 12 -8.69 0.77 -5.96
CA LEU A 12 -7.23 0.97 -6.00
C LEU A 12 -6.82 1.49 -7.39
N LEU A 13 -6.00 2.54 -7.42
CA LEU A 13 -5.37 2.97 -8.67
C LEU A 13 -4.31 1.92 -9.01
N ALA A 14 -4.46 1.22 -10.13
CA ALA A 14 -3.43 0.31 -10.63
C ALA A 14 -2.17 1.12 -10.94
N VAL A 15 -1.07 0.80 -10.25
CA VAL A 15 0.21 1.49 -10.41
C VAL A 15 1.36 0.51 -10.31
N ALA A 16 2.48 0.85 -10.90
CA ALA A 16 3.77 0.27 -10.53
C ALA A 16 4.52 1.32 -9.68
N ARG A 17 4.60 1.09 -8.36
CA ARG A 17 5.51 1.84 -7.47
C ARG A 17 6.47 0.88 -6.80
N GLU A 18 7.66 1.36 -6.48
CA GLU A 18 8.67 0.61 -5.74
C GLU A 18 8.90 1.27 -4.38
N ILE A 19 8.97 0.47 -3.31
CA ILE A 19 9.46 0.92 -2.01
C ILE A 19 10.97 1.14 -2.11
N ILE A 20 11.45 2.37 -1.90
CA ILE A 20 12.88 2.74 -1.98
C ILE A 20 13.56 2.82 -0.62
N LYS A 21 12.79 2.86 0.46
CA LYS A 21 13.26 2.84 1.86
C LYS A 21 12.25 2.09 2.73
N PRO A 22 12.67 1.41 3.81
CA PRO A 22 11.76 0.60 4.60
C PRO A 22 10.53 1.35 5.11
N ILE A 23 9.36 0.74 4.98
CA ILE A 23 8.08 1.28 5.44
C ILE A 23 7.55 0.38 6.55
N SER A 24 7.16 0.97 7.68
CA SER A 24 6.34 0.26 8.68
C SER A 24 4.88 0.29 8.24
N ALA A 25 4.28 -0.88 8.08
CA ALA A 25 2.91 -1.04 7.60
C ALA A 25 2.16 -2.07 8.46
N TRP A 26 0.85 -1.96 8.48
CA TRP A 26 -0.04 -2.96 9.06
C TRP A 26 -0.42 -3.98 7.97
N ASP A 27 -0.07 -5.25 8.15
CA ASP A 27 -0.53 -6.35 7.30
C ASP A 27 -1.96 -6.71 7.71
N GLN A 28 -2.93 -6.53 6.80
CA GLN A 28 -4.34 -6.78 7.09
C GLN A 28 -4.66 -8.28 7.23
N GLN A 29 -3.88 -9.14 6.59
CA GLN A 29 -4.07 -10.59 6.62
C GLN A 29 -3.62 -11.16 7.96
N THR A 30 -2.41 -10.79 8.42
CA THR A 30 -1.85 -11.28 9.69
C THR A 30 -2.24 -10.43 10.89
N ARG A 31 -2.84 -9.26 10.66
CA ARG A 31 -3.22 -8.27 11.70
C ARG A 31 -2.03 -7.91 12.58
N SER A 32 -0.91 -7.59 11.94
CA SER A 32 0.33 -7.28 12.63
C SER A 32 1.10 -6.17 11.94
N GLN A 33 1.95 -5.49 12.69
CA GLN A 33 2.88 -4.52 12.13
C GLN A 33 4.07 -5.25 11.48
N VAL A 34 4.46 -4.80 10.29
CA VAL A 34 5.56 -5.37 9.51
C VAL A 34 6.41 -4.24 8.92
N ALA A 35 7.73 -4.46 8.87
CA ALA A 35 8.64 -3.62 8.11
C ALA A 35 8.77 -4.17 6.69
N LEU A 36 8.29 -3.42 5.70
CA LEU A 36 8.44 -3.74 4.29
C LEU A 36 9.77 -3.16 3.79
N SER A 37 10.64 -4.03 3.28
CA SER A 37 11.96 -3.67 2.75
C SER A 37 11.89 -2.89 1.43
N ALA A 38 13.00 -2.22 1.09
CA ALA A 38 13.17 -1.63 -0.23
C ALA A 38 13.18 -2.71 -1.34
N GLY A 39 12.81 -2.33 -2.56
CA GLY A 39 12.67 -3.21 -3.73
C GLY A 39 11.29 -3.86 -3.88
N ILE A 40 10.43 -3.76 -2.86
CA ILE A 40 9.06 -4.28 -2.93
C ILE A 40 8.21 -3.45 -3.89
N VAL A 41 7.49 -4.12 -4.79
CA VAL A 41 6.60 -3.48 -5.77
C VAL A 41 5.18 -3.38 -5.22
N VAL A 42 4.67 -2.15 -5.18
CA VAL A 42 3.26 -1.84 -4.92
C VAL A 42 2.51 -1.86 -6.26
N SER A 43 1.53 -2.75 -6.36
CA SER A 43 0.70 -2.97 -7.56
C SER A 43 -0.56 -2.11 -7.62
N GLY A 44 -0.93 -1.51 -6.48
CA GLY A 44 -2.07 -0.61 -6.39
C GLY A 44 -2.12 0.08 -5.04
N TYR A 45 -2.65 1.30 -4.99
CA TYR A 45 -2.92 2.00 -3.74
C TYR A 45 -4.14 2.90 -3.82
N LEU A 46 -4.70 3.22 -2.65
CA LEU A 46 -5.77 4.17 -2.44
C LEU A 46 -5.40 5.03 -1.23
N ILE A 47 -5.56 6.35 -1.37
CA ILE A 47 -5.45 7.27 -0.25
C ILE A 47 -6.84 7.38 0.38
N VAL A 48 -6.92 7.11 1.67
CA VAL A 48 -8.17 7.19 2.44
C VAL A 48 -8.03 8.29 3.49
N ARG A 49 -9.03 9.16 3.55
CA ARG A 49 -9.11 10.21 4.58
C ARG A 49 -9.53 9.60 5.91
N GLY A 50 -8.85 9.98 7.00
CA GLY A 50 -9.27 9.68 8.36
C GLY A 50 -10.63 10.30 8.67
N VAL A 51 -11.48 9.58 9.40
CA VAL A 51 -12.84 10.06 9.74
C VAL A 51 -12.83 10.80 11.07
N ASN A 52 -11.99 10.38 12.02
CA ASN A 52 -11.88 11.05 13.31
C ASN A 52 -10.73 12.07 13.32
N PRO A 53 -10.91 13.24 13.97
CA PRO A 53 -9.86 14.24 14.11
C PRO A 53 -8.62 13.77 14.88
N ALA A 54 -8.76 12.73 15.70
CA ALA A 54 -7.66 12.15 16.48
C ALA A 54 -6.86 11.08 15.72
N ASP A 55 -7.38 10.60 14.58
CA ASP A 55 -6.70 9.60 13.75
C ASP A 55 -5.72 10.25 12.79
N GLU A 56 -4.82 9.46 12.20
CA GLU A 56 -4.00 9.91 11.08
C GLU A 56 -4.91 10.47 9.96
N PRO A 57 -4.70 11.73 9.52
CA PRO A 57 -5.63 12.41 8.63
C PRO A 57 -5.72 11.77 7.24
N TYR A 58 -4.64 11.12 6.79
CA TYR A 58 -4.61 10.36 5.55
C TYR A 58 -3.81 9.07 5.71
N ARG A 59 -4.45 7.95 5.39
CA ARG A 59 -3.81 6.65 5.29
C ARG A 59 -3.74 6.20 3.84
N VAL A 60 -2.84 5.27 3.56
CA VAL A 60 -2.74 4.59 2.28
C VAL A 60 -3.07 3.12 2.51
N GLU A 61 -4.02 2.61 1.75
CA GLU A 61 -4.26 1.18 1.60
C GLU A 61 -3.59 0.74 0.30
N PHE A 62 -2.73 -0.26 0.34
CA PHE A 62 -1.94 -0.66 -0.83
C PHE A 62 -1.71 -2.16 -0.91
N GLN A 63 -1.45 -2.64 -2.12
CA GLN A 63 -1.22 -4.05 -2.42
C GLN A 63 0.21 -4.32 -2.88
N SER A 64 0.76 -5.45 -2.41
CA SER A 64 2.02 -5.99 -2.87
C SER A 64 1.99 -7.51 -2.75
N SER A 65 2.44 -8.23 -3.78
CA SER A 65 2.52 -9.70 -3.78
C SER A 65 1.23 -10.40 -3.31
N GLY A 66 0.07 -9.87 -3.71
CA GLY A 66 -1.25 -10.41 -3.33
C GLY A 66 -1.67 -10.13 -1.87
N ARG A 67 -0.90 -9.36 -1.11
CA ARG A 67 -1.21 -8.94 0.26
C ARG A 67 -1.67 -7.49 0.31
N SER A 68 -2.54 -7.18 1.25
CA SER A 68 -3.04 -5.83 1.50
C SER A 68 -2.44 -5.27 2.78
N TYR A 69 -1.96 -4.04 2.69
CA TYR A 69 -1.29 -3.33 3.75
C TYR A 69 -1.92 -1.95 3.94
N CYS A 70 -1.73 -1.36 5.12
CA CYS A 70 -1.98 0.06 5.29
C CYS A 70 -0.91 0.77 6.13
N CYS A 71 -0.68 2.04 5.83
CA CYS A 71 0.19 2.92 6.62
C CYS A 71 -0.21 4.40 6.45
N ALA A 72 0.41 5.29 7.20
CA ALA A 72 0.18 6.73 7.07
C ALA A 72 0.71 7.26 5.72
N LEU A 73 -0.01 8.22 5.11
CA LEU A 73 0.37 8.81 3.83
C LEU A 73 1.75 9.47 3.86
N HIS A 74 2.05 10.20 4.95
CA HIS A 74 3.33 10.85 5.15
C HIS A 74 4.49 9.84 5.26
N SER A 75 4.21 8.59 5.61
CA SER A 75 5.20 7.51 5.63
C SER A 75 5.40 6.88 4.25
N PHE A 76 4.31 6.73 3.49
CA PHE A 76 4.28 6.06 2.18
C PHE A 76 4.92 6.89 1.05
N LEU A 77 4.52 8.15 0.87
CA LEU A 77 4.94 8.97 -0.27
C LEU A 77 6.46 9.16 -0.39
N PRO A 78 7.21 9.56 0.66
CA PRO A 78 8.66 9.78 0.54
C PRO A 78 9.47 8.49 0.42
N ARG A 79 8.84 7.32 0.63
CA ARG A 79 9.49 6.00 0.61
C ARG A 79 9.08 5.16 -0.59
N THR A 80 8.29 5.70 -1.50
CA THR A 80 7.92 5.03 -2.74
C THR A 80 8.16 5.93 -3.95
N ARG A 81 8.60 5.33 -5.06
CA ARG A 81 8.70 6.00 -6.35
C ARG A 81 7.86 5.29 -7.39
N ALA A 82 7.37 6.01 -8.39
CA ALA A 82 6.80 5.38 -9.56
C ALA A 82 7.89 4.59 -10.32
N VAL A 83 7.55 3.38 -10.76
CA VAL A 83 8.37 2.62 -11.70
C VAL A 83 7.94 3.07 -13.09
N ILE A 84 8.81 3.80 -13.78
CA ILE A 84 8.61 4.09 -15.20
C ILE A 84 8.98 2.79 -15.93
N THR A 85 7.97 2.00 -16.29
CA THR A 85 8.18 0.93 -17.26
C THR A 85 8.31 1.60 -18.62
N VAL A 86 9.54 1.83 -19.08
CA VAL A 86 9.77 2.11 -20.50
C VAL A 86 9.37 0.82 -21.21
N ALA A 87 8.19 0.81 -21.84
CA ALA A 87 7.83 -0.28 -22.73
C ALA A 87 8.91 -0.33 -23.81
N ALA A 88 9.77 -1.36 -23.77
CA ALA A 88 10.65 -1.66 -24.87
C ALA A 88 9.77 -2.01 -26.07
N GLN A 89 9.58 -1.03 -26.95
CA GLN A 89 9.05 -1.29 -28.28
C GLN A 89 10.18 -1.98 -29.04
N GLY A 90 10.05 -3.30 -29.18
CA GLY A 90 10.83 -4.10 -30.13
C GLY A 90 10.26 -3.97 -31.53
#